data_AF-A0A929IHZ1-F1
#
_entry.id   AF-A0A929IHZ1-F1
#
_cell.length_a   1.000
_cell.length_b   1.000
_cell.length_c   1.000
_cell.angle_alpha   90.00
_cell.angle_beta   90.00
_cell.angle_gamma   90.00
#
_symmetry.space_group_name_H-M   'P 1'
#
loop_
_entity.id
_entity.type
_entity.pdbx_description
1 polymer ?
#
loop_
_entity_poly.entity_id
_entity_poly.type
_entity_poly.pdbx_seq_one_letter_code
_entity_poly.pdbx_strand_id
1 'polypeptide(L)'
;MSLGLPTILGFARRGFFIPYRYAESLPRAGGLPAYGPIEERLDARRAQMSFWFDAIDGFAADLEKIGGEPPPAPRWNQDWFPRADAAIAYTVTRTIKPARIVEIGCGHSTRFFARAADDGGLDSHITAIDPSPRAVLAGLERVELCRTTLQDAGEAPFGMLAAGDVLAIDSSHILMPGTDVDMLLNRILPALPDGVY
;
A
#
# COMPACT_ATOMS: atom_id res chain seq x y z
N MET A 1 -27.37 -8.16 -7.49
CA MET A 1 -28.43 -7.47 -6.70
C MET A 1 -28.12 -7.32 -5.21
N SER A 2 -27.16 -8.05 -4.61
CA SER A 2 -26.98 -8.09 -3.14
C SER A 2 -26.44 -6.80 -2.49
N LEU A 3 -25.83 -5.91 -3.27
CA LEU A 3 -25.31 -4.61 -2.80
C LEU A 3 -26.17 -3.43 -3.29
N GLY A 4 -26.59 -3.43 -4.56
CA GLY A 4 -27.27 -2.30 -5.21
C GLY A 4 -28.67 -2.00 -4.67
N LEU A 5 -29.61 -2.96 -4.75
CA LEU A 5 -30.99 -2.76 -4.30
C LEU A 5 -31.09 -2.38 -2.81
N PRO A 6 -30.39 -3.06 -1.89
CA PRO A 6 -30.40 -2.66 -0.48
C PRO A 6 -29.85 -1.25 -0.25
N THR A 7 -28.85 -0.82 -1.03
CA THR A 7 -28.29 0.54 -0.94
C THR A 7 -29.26 1.58 -1.47
N ILE A 8 -29.83 1.36 -2.65
CA ILE A 8 -30.78 2.28 -3.30
C ILE A 8 -32.04 2.47 -2.46
N LEU A 9 -32.56 1.38 -1.88
CA LEU A 9 -33.77 1.40 -1.07
C LEU A 9 -33.52 1.82 0.39
N GLY A 10 -32.26 2.08 0.76
CA GLY A 10 -31.89 2.54 2.11
C GLY A 10 -31.92 1.45 3.19
N PHE A 11 -32.10 0.18 2.84
CA PHE A 11 -32.10 -0.93 3.79
C PHE A 11 -30.72 -1.23 4.37
N ALA A 12 -29.66 -1.02 3.59
CA ALA A 12 -28.27 -1.16 4.06
C ALA A 12 -27.31 -0.38 3.16
N ARG A 13 -26.35 0.33 3.75
CA ARG A 13 -25.27 1.01 3.01
C ARG A 13 -24.22 -0.04 2.58
N ARG A 14 -24.33 -0.53 1.34
CA ARG A 14 -23.49 -1.64 0.82
C ARG A 14 -22.62 -1.26 -0.39
N GLY A 15 -22.58 0.02 -0.75
CA GLY A 15 -21.72 0.53 -1.81
C GLY A 15 -22.14 1.92 -2.26
N PHE A 16 -21.55 2.37 -3.36
CA PHE A 16 -21.93 3.61 -4.05
C PHE A 16 -22.70 3.27 -5.32
N PHE A 17 -23.86 3.91 -5.51
CA PHE A 17 -24.54 3.92 -6.80
C PHE A 17 -24.64 5.36 -7.26
N ILE A 18 -23.87 5.70 -8.30
CA ILE A 18 -23.75 7.07 -8.80
C ILE A 18 -24.33 7.06 -10.21
N PRO A 19 -25.64 7.34 -10.37
CA PRO A 19 -26.23 7.42 -11.69
C PRO A 19 -25.56 8.56 -12.45
N TYR A 20 -24.90 8.22 -13.55
CA TYR A 20 -24.30 9.20 -14.44
C TYR A 20 -25.15 9.32 -15.70
N ARG A 21 -25.79 10.49 -15.86
CA ARG A 21 -26.76 10.77 -16.94
C ARG A 21 -26.20 10.46 -18.34
N TYR A 22 -24.89 10.61 -18.53
CA TYR A 22 -24.22 10.45 -19.81
C TYR A 22 -23.35 9.19 -19.87
N ALA A 23 -23.65 8.17 -19.06
CA ALA A 23 -22.88 6.92 -19.03
C ALA A 23 -22.73 6.28 -20.41
N GLU A 24 -23.75 6.37 -21.27
CA GLU A 24 -23.71 5.84 -22.64
C GLU A 24 -22.71 6.57 -23.55
N SER A 25 -22.33 7.81 -23.21
CA SER A 25 -21.35 8.59 -23.97
C SER A 25 -19.89 8.29 -23.59
N LEU A 26 -19.67 7.55 -22.49
CA LEU A 26 -18.31 7.23 -22.05
C LEU A 26 -17.64 6.25 -23.02
N PRO A 27 -16.33 6.39 -23.25
CA PRO A 27 -15.57 5.40 -24.02
C PRO A 27 -15.74 4.00 -23.42
N ARG A 28 -15.81 2.98 -24.28
CA ARG A 28 -15.77 1.59 -23.83
C ARG A 28 -14.44 1.29 -23.15
N ALA A 29 -14.43 0.32 -22.25
CA ALA A 29 -13.20 -0.18 -21.65
C ALA A 29 -12.17 -0.53 -22.74
N GLY A 30 -10.92 -0.09 -22.55
CA GLY A 30 -9.85 -0.21 -23.55
C GLY A 30 -9.82 0.87 -24.64
N GLY A 31 -10.85 1.73 -24.73
CA GLY A 31 -10.89 2.89 -25.62
C GLY A 31 -10.63 4.23 -24.94
N LEU A 32 -10.22 4.20 -23.66
CA LEU A 32 -9.84 5.41 -22.93
C LEU A 32 -8.51 5.95 -23.48
N PRO A 33 -8.35 7.27 -23.62
CA PRO A 33 -7.08 7.86 -23.98
C PRO A 33 -6.05 7.61 -22.89
N ALA A 34 -4.77 7.61 -23.29
CA ALA A 34 -3.64 7.63 -22.38
C ALA A 34 -3.75 8.79 -21.38
N TYR A 35 -3.25 8.58 -20.16
CA TYR A 35 -3.14 9.62 -19.15
C TYR A 35 -1.87 10.43 -19.36
N GLY A 36 -1.79 11.19 -20.47
CA GLY A 36 -0.58 11.93 -20.88
C GLY A 36 0.13 12.68 -19.75
N PRO A 37 -0.57 13.49 -18.92
CA PRO A 37 0.06 14.19 -17.79
C PRO A 37 0.66 13.27 -16.72
N ILE A 38 0.12 12.06 -16.54
CA ILE A 38 0.68 11.06 -15.62
C ILE A 38 1.87 10.38 -16.28
N GLU A 39 1.76 10.02 -17.56
CA GLU A 39 2.87 9.42 -18.32
C GLU A 39 4.10 10.32 -18.32
N GLU A 40 3.95 11.62 -18.57
CA GLU A 40 5.05 12.59 -18.51
C GLU A 40 5.71 12.62 -17.12
N ARG A 41 4.92 12.59 -16.04
CA ARG A 41 5.44 12.58 -14.67
C ARG A 41 6.16 11.28 -14.34
N LEU A 42 5.63 10.14 -14.78
CA LEU A 42 6.28 8.84 -14.57
C LEU A 42 7.56 8.73 -15.40
N ASP A 43 7.55 9.19 -16.65
CA ASP A 43 8.72 9.18 -17.53
C ASP A 43 9.85 10.08 -17.01
N ALA A 44 9.50 11.26 -16.48
CA ALA A 44 10.45 12.13 -15.80
C ALA A 44 11.12 11.49 -14.57
N ARG A 45 10.53 10.40 -14.03
CA ARG A 45 11.06 9.61 -12.90
C ARG A 45 11.58 8.23 -13.32
N ARG A 46 11.64 7.93 -14.63
CA ARG A 46 12.08 6.63 -15.16
C ARG A 46 13.43 6.18 -14.60
N ALA A 47 14.41 7.08 -14.56
CA ALA A 47 15.74 6.75 -14.02
C ALA A 47 15.68 6.33 -12.55
N GLN A 48 14.82 6.98 -11.74
CA GLN A 48 14.61 6.63 -10.34
C GLN A 48 13.89 5.28 -10.19
N MET A 49 12.94 4.96 -11.07
CA MET A 49 12.28 3.65 -11.08
C MET A 49 13.27 2.55 -11.47
N SER A 50 14.09 2.77 -12.50
CA SER A 50 15.14 1.82 -12.92
C SER A 50 16.15 1.57 -11.81
N PHE A 51 16.57 2.61 -11.09
CA PHE A 51 17.45 2.47 -9.93
C PHE A 51 16.91 1.47 -8.90
N TRP A 52 15.61 1.50 -8.61
CA TRP A 52 15.02 0.57 -7.64
C TRP A 52 15.01 -0.87 -8.13
N PHE A 53 14.83 -1.12 -9.43
CA PHE A 53 14.97 -2.46 -9.99
C PHE A 53 16.41 -2.95 -9.93
N ASP A 54 17.38 -2.10 -10.28
CA ASP A 54 18.80 -2.43 -10.20
C ASP A 54 19.24 -2.68 -8.74
N ALA A 55 18.66 -1.95 -7.78
CA ALA A 55 18.94 -2.13 -6.36
C ALA A 55 18.49 -3.49 -5.81
N ILE A 56 17.50 -4.15 -6.44
CA ILE A 56 17.07 -5.50 -6.04
C ILE A 56 18.21 -6.49 -6.17
N ASP A 57 19.03 -6.39 -7.22
CA ASP A 57 20.15 -7.31 -7.48
C ASP A 57 21.16 -7.30 -6.33
N GLY A 58 21.32 -6.15 -5.65
CA GLY A 58 22.16 -6.00 -4.46
C GLY A 58 21.69 -6.84 -3.26
N PHE A 59 20.42 -7.27 -3.25
CA PHE A 59 19.82 -8.07 -2.18
C PHE A 59 19.41 -9.48 -2.64
N ALA A 60 19.78 -9.90 -3.86
CA ALA A 60 19.36 -11.18 -4.43
C ALA A 60 19.60 -12.38 -3.48
N ALA A 61 20.80 -12.45 -2.88
CA ALA A 61 21.16 -13.55 -1.98
C ALA A 61 20.30 -13.59 -0.70
N ASP A 62 19.81 -12.45 -0.20
CA ASP A 62 18.90 -12.42 0.94
C ASP A 62 17.46 -12.75 0.52
N LEU A 63 17.02 -12.24 -0.63
CA LEU A 63 15.70 -12.52 -1.20
C LEU A 63 15.50 -14.01 -1.54
N GLU A 64 16.54 -14.69 -2.01
CA GLU A 64 16.54 -16.13 -2.31
C GLU A 64 16.33 -17.01 -1.05
N LYS A 65 16.63 -16.48 0.15
CA LYS A 65 16.40 -17.21 1.42
C LYS A 65 14.93 -17.19 1.86
N ILE A 66 14.10 -16.33 1.26
CA ILE A 66 12.69 -16.17 1.66
C ILE A 66 11.83 -17.31 1.09
N GLY A 67 10.90 -17.82 1.91
CA GLY A 67 9.81 -18.71 1.46
C GLY A 67 9.87 -20.15 1.97
N GLY A 68 10.88 -20.53 2.75
CA GLY A 68 10.98 -21.84 3.39
C GLY A 68 10.38 -21.93 4.80
N GLU A 69 10.03 -20.79 5.40
CA GLU A 69 9.63 -20.68 6.81
C GLU A 69 8.09 -20.62 6.98
N PRO A 70 7.55 -21.10 8.12
CA PRO A 70 6.13 -20.99 8.41
C PRO A 70 5.71 -19.53 8.66
N PRO A 71 4.42 -19.20 8.53
CA PRO A 71 3.88 -17.92 8.98
C PRO A 71 4.30 -17.60 10.43
N PRO A 72 4.61 -16.33 10.75
CA PRO A 72 4.37 -15.12 9.96
C PRO A 72 5.44 -14.79 8.90
N ALA A 73 6.43 -15.66 8.64
CA ALA A 73 7.45 -15.38 7.62
C ALA A 73 6.84 -15.12 6.22
N PRO A 74 7.48 -14.27 5.39
CA PRO A 74 7.07 -14.03 4.02
C PRO A 74 7.30 -15.26 3.14
N ARG A 75 6.54 -15.34 2.03
CA ARG A 75 6.68 -16.39 1.03
C ARG A 75 6.40 -15.86 -0.38
N TRP A 76 7.08 -16.43 -1.37
CA TRP A 76 6.93 -16.07 -2.79
C TRP A 76 5.72 -16.72 -3.49
N ASN A 77 5.22 -17.83 -2.94
CA ASN A 77 4.08 -18.55 -3.50
C ASN A 77 2.77 -18.08 -2.84
N GLN A 78 2.30 -16.92 -3.28
CA GLN A 78 1.02 -16.30 -2.89
C GLN A 78 0.63 -15.24 -3.93
N ASP A 79 -0.68 -14.98 -4.06
CA ASP A 79 -1.24 -14.12 -5.13
C ASP A 79 -1.63 -12.72 -4.65
N TRP A 80 -1.54 -12.44 -3.35
CA TRP A 80 -2.02 -11.21 -2.74
C TRP A 80 -1.02 -10.05 -2.85
N PHE A 81 0.28 -10.34 -2.91
CA PHE A 81 1.33 -9.34 -3.06
C PHE A 81 2.35 -9.80 -4.10
N PRO A 82 2.30 -9.29 -5.34
CA PRO A 82 3.13 -9.74 -6.45
C PRO A 82 4.63 -9.76 -6.11
N ARG A 83 5.37 -10.68 -6.73
CA ARG A 83 6.80 -10.91 -6.41
C ARG A 83 7.68 -9.68 -6.61
N ALA A 84 7.43 -8.91 -7.67
CA ALA A 84 8.18 -7.69 -7.94
C ALA A 84 7.93 -6.65 -6.84
N ASP A 85 6.68 -6.44 -6.47
CA ASP A 85 6.29 -5.50 -5.40
C ASP A 85 6.89 -5.93 -4.05
N ALA A 86 6.91 -7.24 -3.78
CA ALA A 86 7.55 -7.80 -2.59
C ALA A 86 9.07 -7.61 -2.56
N ALA A 87 9.75 -7.79 -3.69
CA ALA A 87 11.18 -7.52 -3.81
C ALA A 87 11.48 -6.02 -3.64
N ILE A 88 10.64 -5.15 -4.20
CA ILE A 88 10.74 -3.70 -4.03
C ILE A 88 10.53 -3.29 -2.57
N ALA A 89 9.48 -3.77 -1.90
CA ALA A 89 9.23 -3.48 -0.49
C ALA A 89 10.42 -3.85 0.40
N TYR A 90 11.02 -5.01 0.15
CA TYR A 90 12.23 -5.45 0.83
C TYR A 90 13.41 -4.51 0.55
N THR A 91 13.66 -4.21 -0.73
CA THR A 91 14.77 -3.39 -1.21
C THR A 91 14.69 -1.95 -0.69
N VAL A 92 13.50 -1.34 -0.77
CA VAL A 92 13.21 0.01 -0.25
C VAL A 92 13.53 0.07 1.24
N THR A 93 13.05 -0.90 2.03
CA THR A 93 13.34 -0.96 3.47
C THR A 93 14.83 -1.08 3.77
N ARG A 94 15.54 -1.98 3.08
CA ARG A 94 16.98 -2.21 3.28
C ARG A 94 17.86 -1.05 2.81
N THR A 95 17.39 -0.29 1.82
CA THR A 95 18.13 0.82 1.23
C THR A 95 17.91 2.12 2.00
N ILE A 96 16.65 2.47 2.26
CA ILE A 96 16.27 3.71 2.95
C ILE A 96 16.53 3.59 4.45
N LYS A 97 16.32 2.39 5.02
CA LYS A 97 16.42 2.11 6.45
C LYS A 97 15.51 3.01 7.29
N PRO A 98 14.20 3.03 6.99
CA PRO A 98 13.27 3.94 7.65
C PRO A 98 13.18 3.66 9.15
N ALA A 99 13.04 4.70 9.97
CA ALA A 99 12.72 4.51 11.38
C ALA A 99 11.27 4.06 11.54
N ARG A 100 10.38 4.54 10.65
CA ARG A 100 8.94 4.25 10.67
C ARG A 100 8.45 3.86 9.29
N ILE A 101 7.60 2.84 9.25
CA ILE A 101 6.80 2.47 8.08
C ILE A 101 5.33 2.54 8.49
N VAL A 102 4.53 3.33 7.80
CA VAL A 102 3.07 3.30 7.94
C VAL A 102 2.50 2.62 6.71
N GLU A 103 1.69 1.58 6.89
CA GLU A 103 1.13 0.76 5.81
C GLU A 103 -0.40 0.79 5.85
N ILE A 104 -1.02 1.17 4.72
CA ILE A 104 -2.48 1.19 4.54
C ILE A 104 -2.88 0.04 3.62
N GLY A 105 -3.71 -0.86 4.12
CA GLY A 105 -3.98 -2.14 3.46
C GLY A 105 -2.79 -3.06 3.68
N CYS A 106 -2.93 -3.98 4.64
CA CYS A 106 -1.79 -4.73 5.17
C CYS A 106 -2.02 -6.25 5.16
N GLY A 107 -0.94 -7.00 5.37
CA GLY A 107 -0.96 -8.45 5.41
C GLY A 107 0.29 -9.08 4.81
N HIS A 108 0.23 -9.48 3.54
CA HIS A 108 1.35 -10.18 2.90
C HIS A 108 2.57 -9.28 2.70
N SER A 109 2.36 -8.03 2.29
CA SER A 109 3.36 -6.98 2.18
C SER A 109 4.06 -6.68 3.51
N THR A 110 3.31 -6.57 4.60
CA THR A 110 3.83 -6.34 5.96
C THR A 110 4.94 -7.32 6.34
N ARG A 111 4.81 -8.59 5.93
CA ARG A 111 5.81 -9.62 6.21
C ARG A 111 7.14 -9.37 5.50
N PHE A 112 7.11 -8.80 4.30
CA PHE A 112 8.32 -8.43 3.57
C PHE A 112 8.97 -7.19 4.16
N PHE A 113 8.20 -6.18 4.56
CA PHE A 113 8.71 -5.03 5.31
C PHE A 113 9.38 -5.46 6.62
N ALA A 114 8.71 -6.32 7.40
CA ALA A 114 9.25 -6.82 8.66
C ALA A 114 10.53 -7.64 8.46
N ARG A 115 10.51 -8.58 7.50
CA ARG A 115 11.67 -9.42 7.16
C ARG A 115 12.86 -8.57 6.69
N ALA A 116 12.61 -7.53 5.90
CA ALA A 116 13.66 -6.62 5.45
C ALA A 116 14.29 -5.83 6.60
N ALA A 117 13.48 -5.36 7.56
CA ALA A 117 13.99 -4.72 8.75
C ALA A 117 14.82 -5.68 9.62
N ASP A 118 14.36 -6.92 9.80
CA ASP A 118 15.06 -7.95 10.57
C ASP A 118 16.40 -8.33 9.94
N ASP A 119 16.41 -8.66 8.65
CA ASP A 119 17.64 -9.03 7.94
C ASP A 119 18.62 -7.84 7.85
N GLY A 120 18.10 -6.61 7.86
CA GLY A 120 18.88 -5.37 7.87
C GLY A 120 19.38 -4.96 9.26
N GLY A 121 18.96 -5.64 10.34
CA GLY A 121 19.27 -5.25 11.72
C GLY A 121 18.73 -3.86 12.07
N LEU A 122 17.57 -3.48 11.53
CA LEU A 122 16.99 -2.16 11.68
C LEU A 122 16.09 -2.08 12.91
N ASP A 123 16.06 -0.92 13.55
CA ASP A 123 15.12 -0.57 14.63
C ASP A 123 13.78 -0.04 14.10
N SER A 124 13.45 -0.34 12.84
CA SER A 124 12.23 0.14 12.18
C SER A 124 10.96 -0.31 12.91
N HIS A 125 10.04 0.62 13.11
CA HIS A 125 8.69 0.34 13.61
C HIS A 125 7.67 0.38 12.47
N ILE A 126 6.76 -0.60 12.41
CA ILE A 126 5.77 -0.71 11.35
C ILE A 126 4.37 -0.55 11.95
N THR A 127 3.65 0.50 11.55
CA THR A 127 2.22 0.68 11.88
C THR A 127 1.39 0.23 10.69
N ALA A 128 0.69 -0.89 10.84
CA ALA A 128 -0.10 -1.52 9.78
C ALA A 128 -1.60 -1.29 10.04
N ILE A 129 -2.31 -0.65 9.10
CA ILE A 129 -3.71 -0.26 9.23
C ILE A 129 -4.56 -1.05 8.24
N ASP A 130 -5.36 -1.97 8.76
CA ASP A 130 -6.33 -2.74 7.97
C ASP A 130 -7.42 -3.34 8.89
N PRO A 131 -8.72 -3.21 8.56
CA PRO A 131 -9.79 -3.77 9.39
C PRO A 131 -9.80 -5.32 9.39
N SER A 132 -9.27 -5.96 8.36
CA SER A 132 -9.31 -7.42 8.16
C SER A 132 -8.13 -7.91 7.30
N PRO A 133 -6.87 -7.82 7.82
CA PRO A 133 -5.69 -8.21 7.07
C PRO A 133 -5.73 -9.69 6.67
N ARG A 134 -5.35 -9.98 5.44
CA ARG A 134 -5.41 -11.34 4.85
C ARG A 134 -4.20 -12.20 5.18
N ALA A 135 -3.48 -11.88 6.25
CA ALA A 135 -2.33 -12.63 6.73
C ALA A 135 -2.24 -12.61 8.26
N VAL A 136 -1.67 -13.68 8.83
CA VAL A 136 -1.29 -13.70 10.25
C VAL A 136 -0.04 -12.82 10.42
N LEU A 137 -0.16 -11.78 11.25
CA LEU A 137 0.94 -10.86 11.60
C LEU A 137 1.41 -11.03 13.06
N ALA A 138 0.69 -11.83 13.85
CA ALA A 138 1.09 -12.17 15.21
C ALA A 138 2.47 -12.84 15.21
N GLY A 139 3.36 -12.39 16.09
CA GLY A 139 4.76 -12.82 16.16
C GLY A 139 5.75 -11.91 15.43
N LEU A 140 5.29 -10.90 14.69
CA LEU A 140 6.15 -9.84 14.17
C LEU A 140 6.24 -8.70 15.20
N GLU A 141 7.28 -8.73 16.04
CA GLU A 141 7.39 -7.84 17.22
C GLU A 141 7.41 -6.35 16.89
N ARG A 142 7.96 -5.98 15.72
CA ARG A 142 8.04 -4.59 15.25
C ARG A 142 6.76 -4.06 14.59
N VAL A 143 5.73 -4.90 14.48
CA VAL A 143 4.47 -4.56 13.79
C VAL A 143 3.38 -4.24 14.81
N GLU A 144 2.94 -2.99 14.80
CA GLU A 144 1.72 -2.56 15.44
C GLU A 144 0.57 -2.66 14.45
N LEU A 145 -0.36 -3.59 14.68
CA LEU A 145 -1.55 -3.76 13.84
C LEU A 145 -2.74 -2.96 14.37
N CYS A 146 -3.12 -1.90 13.67
CA CYS A 146 -4.35 -1.15 13.88
C CYS A 146 -5.50 -1.82 13.10
N ARG A 147 -6.28 -2.69 13.77
CA ARG A 147 -7.44 -3.39 13.18
C ARG A 147 -8.65 -2.48 12.98
N THR A 148 -8.51 -1.52 12.09
CA THR A 148 -9.52 -0.48 11.86
C THR A 148 -9.46 0.04 10.43
N THR A 149 -10.50 0.78 10.01
CA THR A 149 -10.49 1.48 8.73
C THR A 149 -9.57 2.71 8.79
N LEU A 150 -9.06 3.19 7.65
CA LEU A 150 -8.26 4.42 7.63
C LEU A 150 -9.04 5.62 8.17
N GLN A 151 -10.35 5.67 7.93
CA GLN A 151 -11.26 6.71 8.42
C GLN A 151 -11.25 6.78 9.94
N ASP A 152 -11.31 5.61 10.58
CA ASP A 152 -11.33 5.49 12.03
C ASP A 152 -9.94 5.67 12.65
N ALA A 153 -8.87 5.24 11.95
CA ALA A 153 -7.49 5.49 12.36
C ALA A 153 -7.14 7.00 12.33
N GLY A 154 -7.76 7.75 11.42
CA GLY A 154 -7.54 9.18 11.26
C GLY A 154 -6.12 9.53 10.78
N GLU A 155 -5.70 10.76 11.04
CA GLU A 155 -4.41 11.30 10.57
C GLU A 155 -3.26 11.07 11.56
N ALA A 156 -3.55 10.63 12.79
CA ALA A 156 -2.57 10.49 13.87
C ALA A 156 -1.38 9.55 13.52
N PRO A 157 -1.58 8.39 12.86
CA PRO A 157 -0.47 7.48 12.50
C PRO A 157 0.59 8.13 11.61
N PHE A 158 0.23 9.14 10.82
CA PHE A 158 1.13 9.81 9.88
C PHE A 158 1.86 11.00 10.50
N GLY A 159 1.36 11.54 11.62
CA GLY A 159 1.89 12.75 12.24
C GLY A 159 3.33 12.62 12.78
N MET A 160 3.86 11.40 12.86
CA MET A 160 5.24 11.12 13.26
C MET A 160 6.16 10.74 12.11
N LEU A 161 5.66 10.64 10.87
CA LEU A 161 6.52 10.37 9.72
C LEU A 161 7.44 11.57 9.49
N ALA A 162 8.71 11.28 9.25
CA ALA A 162 9.74 12.27 8.93
C ALA A 162 10.49 11.90 7.64
N ALA A 163 11.36 12.79 7.16
CA ALA A 163 12.21 12.50 6.02
C ALA A 163 13.00 11.19 6.23
N GLY A 164 12.93 10.28 5.25
CA GLY A 164 13.50 8.94 5.32
C GLY A 164 12.57 7.86 5.89
N ASP A 165 11.39 8.20 6.41
CA ASP A 165 10.35 7.23 6.71
C ASP A 165 9.55 6.87 5.47
N VAL A 166 8.77 5.77 5.55
CA VAL A 166 8.03 5.22 4.41
C VAL A 166 6.53 5.21 4.69
N LEU A 167 5.74 5.63 3.70
CA LEU A 167 4.30 5.42 3.64
C LEU A 167 3.97 4.43 2.51
N ALA A 168 3.53 3.23 2.87
CA ALA A 168 3.05 2.21 1.92
C ALA A 168 1.53 2.27 1.77
N ILE A 169 1.03 2.33 0.54
CA ILE A 169 -0.41 2.48 0.23
C ILE A 169 -0.86 1.37 -0.72
N ASP A 170 -1.71 0.48 -0.23
CA ASP A 170 -2.45 -0.55 -1.00
C ASP A 170 -3.92 -0.58 -0.53
N SER A 171 -4.62 0.55 -0.71
CA SER A 171 -5.92 0.80 -0.09
C SER A 171 -7.10 0.18 -0.89
N SER A 172 -8.34 0.59 -0.63
CA SER A 172 -9.54 0.08 -1.30
C SER A 172 -9.62 0.30 -2.82
N HIS A 173 -8.78 1.17 -3.39
CA HIS A 173 -8.83 1.61 -4.80
C HIS A 173 -10.14 2.31 -5.23
N ILE A 174 -10.98 2.70 -4.26
CA ILE A 174 -12.24 3.42 -4.53
C ILE A 174 -12.08 4.87 -4.11
N LEU A 175 -12.08 5.77 -5.10
CA LEU A 175 -12.08 7.21 -4.86
C LEU A 175 -13.51 7.76 -4.83
N MET A 176 -14.00 8.05 -3.63
CA MET A 176 -15.27 8.74 -3.37
C MET A 176 -15.11 9.64 -2.14
N PRO A 177 -15.87 10.75 -2.00
CA PRO A 177 -15.75 11.61 -0.82
C PRO A 177 -15.87 10.82 0.50
N GLY A 178 -14.88 10.95 1.37
CA GLY A 178 -14.78 10.24 2.64
C GLY A 178 -14.25 8.80 2.56
N THR A 179 -13.87 8.28 1.39
CA THR A 179 -13.14 7.01 1.31
C THR A 179 -11.68 7.19 1.74
N ASP A 180 -11.00 6.07 1.92
CA ASP A 180 -9.58 6.02 2.23
C ASP A 180 -8.75 6.69 1.12
N VAL A 181 -9.04 6.44 -0.16
CA VAL A 181 -8.33 7.08 -1.28
C VAL A 181 -8.56 8.61 -1.27
N ASP A 182 -9.76 9.07 -0.94
CA ASP A 182 -10.04 10.50 -0.79
C ASP A 182 -9.22 11.12 0.35
N MET A 183 -9.18 10.49 1.52
CA MET A 183 -8.35 10.94 2.64
C MET A 183 -6.85 10.94 2.30
N LEU A 184 -6.38 9.90 1.62
CA LEU A 184 -4.98 9.77 1.22
C LEU A 184 -4.55 10.91 0.31
N LEU A 185 -5.31 11.14 -0.77
CA LEU A 185 -4.97 12.15 -1.77
C LEU A 185 -5.18 13.58 -1.27
N ASN A 186 -6.22 13.84 -0.49
CA ASN A 186 -6.65 15.20 -0.16
C ASN A 186 -6.22 15.69 1.24
N ARG A 187 -5.77 14.80 2.13
CA ARG A 187 -5.45 15.15 3.54
C ARG A 187 -4.09 14.63 3.97
N ILE A 188 -3.80 13.35 3.72
CA ILE A 188 -2.58 12.71 4.21
C ILE A 188 -1.39 13.09 3.34
N LEU A 189 -1.37 12.72 2.06
CA LEU A 189 -0.23 12.98 1.16
C LEU A 189 0.17 14.47 1.10
N PRO A 190 -0.76 15.45 1.02
CA PRO A 190 -0.39 16.86 1.00
C PRO A 190 0.21 17.38 2.30
N ALA A 191 -0.01 16.70 3.43
CA ALA A 191 0.48 17.09 4.75
C ALA A 191 1.79 16.39 5.14
N LEU A 192 2.27 15.42 4.34
CA LEU A 192 3.50 14.71 4.63
C LEU A 192 4.72 15.65 4.52
N PRO A 193 5.72 15.51 5.43
CA PRO A 193 7.00 16.19 5.28
C PRO A 193 7.70 15.80 3.98
N ASP A 194 8.47 16.73 3.43
CA ASP A 194 9.36 16.43 2.31
C ASP A 194 10.37 15.33 2.70
N GLY A 195 10.64 14.44 1.76
CA GLY A 195 11.54 13.30 1.97
C GLY A 195 10.93 12.07 2.64
N VAL A 196 9.64 12.05 2.96
CA VAL A 196 8.91 10.79 3.20
C VAL A 196 8.81 10.04 1.87
N TYR A 197 9.09 8.74 1.88
CA TYR A 197 9.08 7.86 0.71
C TYR A 197 7.75 7.15 0.52
#